data_AF-A0A368UN80-F1
#
_entry.id   AF-A0A368UN80-F1
#
_cell.length_a   1.000
_cell.length_b   1.000
_cell.length_c   1.000
_cell.angle_alpha   90.00
_cell.angle_beta   90.00
_cell.angle_gamma   90.00
#
_symmetry.space_group_name_H-M   'P 1'
#
loop_
_entity.id
_entity.type
_entity.pdbx_description
1 polymer ?
#
loop_
_entity_poly.entity_id
_entity_poly.type
_entity_poly.pdbx_seq_one_letter_code
_entity_poly.pdbx_strand_id
1 'polypeptide(L)'
;TYLFTSEGWLYLAVIIDLYSRSVVGWSMSNRMTATLVCDALKMALSRRGFPEGIIVHSDRGSQYCSNDYRDLIQKHRLTQSMNRKGNCWDNACAESFFHSLKVEALQDEPIMDRENMRRAVFEYIEVDYNKTRRHSAIGYISPENFELKNSA
;
A
#
# COMPACT_ATOMS: atom_id res chain seq x y z
N THR A 1 0.34 -1.56 7.91
CA THR A 1 0.75 -0.90 9.19
C THR A 1 -0.46 -0.70 10.09
N TYR A 2 -0.24 -0.32 11.35
CA TYR A 2 -1.28 0.06 12.30
C TYR A 2 -1.09 1.54 12.70
N LEU A 3 -2.21 2.25 12.81
CA LEU A 3 -2.32 3.68 13.08
C LEU A 3 -3.13 3.89 14.36
N PHE A 4 -2.60 4.64 15.31
CA PHE A 4 -3.25 4.88 16.59
C PHE A 4 -4.29 5.98 16.45
N THR A 5 -5.48 5.78 17.02
CA THR A 5 -6.57 6.76 17.05
C THR A 5 -7.17 6.81 18.45
N SER A 6 -7.98 7.83 18.75
CA SER A 6 -8.71 7.95 20.02
C SER A 6 -9.67 6.79 20.29
N GLU A 7 -10.07 6.05 19.25
CA GLU A 7 -11.00 4.92 19.33
C GLU A 7 -10.29 3.55 19.26
N GLY A 8 -8.96 3.54 19.31
CA GLY A 8 -8.11 2.36 19.19
C GLY A 8 -7.39 2.26 17.84
N TRP A 9 -6.98 1.06 17.45
CA TRP A 9 -6.19 0.88 16.24
C TRP A 9 -7.04 0.96 14.96
N LEU A 10 -6.49 1.63 13.95
CA LEU A 10 -6.89 1.55 12.55
C LEU A 10 -5.78 0.83 11.77
N TYR A 11 -6.13 -0.21 11.04
CA TYR A 11 -5.20 -1.00 10.23
C TYR A 11 -5.25 -0.52 8.78
N LEU A 12 -4.07 -0.34 8.19
CA LEU A 12 -3.89 0.10 6.80
C LEU A 12 -3.08 -0.95 6.03
N ALA A 13 -3.63 -1.44 4.94
CA ALA A 13 -2.93 -2.22 3.92
C ALA A 13 -2.71 -1.35 2.68
N VAL A 14 -1.52 -1.44 2.07
CA VAL A 14 -1.18 -0.71 0.83
C VAL A 14 -0.49 -1.67 -0.15
N ILE A 15 -0.71 -1.43 -1.44
CA ILE A 15 -0.05 -2.07 -2.57
C ILE A 15 0.68 -0.97 -3.33
N ILE A 16 1.99 -1.13 -3.46
CA ILE A 16 2.88 -0.17 -4.12
C ILE A 16 3.37 -0.82 -5.41
N ASP A 17 3.25 -0.09 -6.51
CA ASP A 17 3.96 -0.43 -7.73
C ASP A 17 5.43 -0.04 -7.60
N LEU A 18 6.32 -1.04 -7.68
CA LEU A 18 7.76 -0.81 -7.52
C LEU A 18 8.39 -0.07 -8.70
N TYR A 19 7.77 -0.12 -9.89
CA TYR A 19 8.25 0.58 -11.07
C TYR A 19 8.11 2.10 -10.92
N SER A 20 6.90 2.58 -10.60
CA SER A 20 6.61 4.01 -10.48
C SER A 20 6.66 4.56 -9.06
N ARG A 21 6.74 3.70 -8.05
CA ARG A 21 6.58 4.03 -6.61
C ARG A 21 5.18 4.47 -6.21
N SER A 22 4.20 4.36 -7.11
CA SER A 22 2.82 4.75 -6.86
C SER A 22 2.14 3.78 -5.89
N VAL A 23 1.36 4.31 -4.94
CA VAL A 23 0.40 3.50 -4.19
C VAL A 23 -0.80 3.26 -5.09
N VAL A 24 -0.92 2.04 -5.58
CA VAL A 24 -1.94 1.64 -6.57
C VAL A 24 -3.17 1.01 -5.94
N GLY A 25 -3.10 0.60 -4.68
CA GLY A 25 -4.25 0.13 -3.94
C GLY A 25 -4.03 0.23 -2.45
N TRP A 26 -5.09 0.47 -1.70
CA TRP A 26 -5.03 0.52 -0.25
C TRP A 26 -6.40 0.21 0.35
N SER A 27 -6.42 -0.16 1.62
CA SER A 27 -7.66 -0.40 2.37
C SER A 27 -7.42 -0.13 3.86
N MET A 28 -8.47 0.29 4.55
CA MET A 28 -8.44 0.62 5.97
C MET A 28 -9.54 -0.12 6.73
N SER A 29 -9.21 -0.71 7.87
CA SER A 29 -10.18 -1.45 8.69
C SER A 29 -9.88 -1.32 10.18
N ASN A 30 -10.89 -1.46 11.02
CA ASN A 30 -10.74 -1.53 12.47
C ASN A 30 -10.15 -2.88 12.93
N ARG A 31 -10.00 -3.85 12.01
CA ARG A 31 -9.48 -5.20 12.29
C ARG A 31 -8.47 -5.63 11.22
N MET A 32 -7.42 -6.32 11.64
CA MET A 32 -6.42 -6.92 10.75
C MET A 32 -6.93 -8.25 10.17
N THR A 33 -7.73 -8.20 9.10
CA THR A 33 -8.37 -9.38 8.47
C THR A 33 -7.80 -9.70 7.08
N ALA A 34 -8.10 -10.89 6.56
CA ALA A 34 -7.82 -11.22 5.16
C ALA A 34 -8.55 -10.27 4.19
N THR A 35 -9.79 -9.87 4.52
CA THR A 35 -10.58 -8.91 3.75
C THR A 35 -9.83 -7.59 3.52
N LEU A 36 -9.14 -7.07 4.55
CA LEU A 36 -8.34 -5.84 4.45
C LEU A 36 -7.29 -5.92 3.33
N VAL A 37 -6.51 -7.00 3.28
CA VAL A 37 -5.46 -7.17 2.26
C VAL A 37 -6.04 -7.54 0.89
N CYS A 38 -7.14 -8.29 0.86
CA CYS A 38 -7.85 -8.61 -0.38
C CYS A 38 -8.44 -7.36 -1.04
N ASP A 39 -9.02 -6.44 -0.27
CA ASP A 39 -9.63 -5.23 -0.81
C ASP A 39 -8.58 -4.26 -1.35
N ALA A 40 -7.44 -4.13 -0.67
CA ALA A 40 -6.29 -3.38 -1.20
C ALA A 40 -5.79 -3.96 -2.53
N LEU A 41 -5.71 -5.30 -2.65
CA LEU A 41 -5.30 -5.96 -3.89
C LEU A 41 -6.34 -5.78 -5.00
N LYS A 42 -7.64 -5.94 -4.71
CA LYS A 42 -8.71 -5.69 -5.69
C LYS A 42 -8.68 -4.27 -6.23
N MET A 43 -8.47 -3.28 -5.35
CA MET A 43 -8.30 -1.88 -5.76
C MET A 43 -7.11 -1.72 -6.71
N ALA A 44 -5.96 -2.28 -6.35
CA ALA A 44 -4.76 -2.24 -7.19
C ALA A 44 -4.98 -2.86 -8.59
N LEU A 45 -5.58 -4.05 -8.64
CA LEU A 45 -5.89 -4.71 -9.90
C LEU A 45 -6.87 -3.89 -10.75
N SER A 46 -7.92 -3.34 -10.13
CA SER A 46 -8.88 -2.51 -10.84
C SER A 46 -8.24 -1.25 -11.42
N ARG A 47 -7.36 -0.57 -10.66
CA ARG A 47 -6.67 0.64 -11.13
C ARG A 47 -5.65 0.36 -12.23
N ARG A 48 -5.06 -0.84 -12.25
CA ARG A 48 -4.09 -1.27 -13.25
C ARG A 48 -4.69 -2.04 -14.43
N GLY A 49 -6.02 -2.16 -14.50
CA GLY A 49 -6.69 -2.85 -15.61
C GLY A 49 -6.52 -4.37 -15.62
N PHE A 50 -6.39 -4.99 -14.45
CA PHE A 50 -6.25 -6.44 -14.25
C PHE A 50 -5.10 -7.08 -15.06
N PRO A 51 -3.84 -6.66 -14.84
CA PRO A 51 -2.71 -7.25 -15.53
C PRO A 51 -2.51 -8.71 -15.13
N GLU A 52 -2.13 -9.56 -16.10
CA GLU A 52 -1.79 -10.96 -15.86
C GLU A 52 -0.28 -11.15 -15.68
N GLY A 53 0.14 -12.21 -14.98
CA GLY A 53 1.56 -12.57 -14.84
C GLY A 53 2.38 -11.66 -13.91
N ILE A 54 1.72 -10.79 -13.14
CA ILE A 54 2.37 -9.91 -12.18
C ILE A 54 2.77 -10.67 -10.92
N ILE A 55 3.93 -10.33 -10.36
CA ILE A 55 4.37 -10.80 -9.05
C ILE A 55 3.80 -9.89 -7.97
N VAL A 56 3.03 -10.45 -7.05
CA VAL A 56 2.59 -9.76 -5.84
C VAL A 56 3.46 -10.22 -4.68
N HIS A 57 4.25 -9.30 -4.15
CA HIS A 57 5.15 -9.56 -3.04
C HIS A 57 4.54 -9.11 -1.71
N SER A 58 4.64 -9.94 -0.67
CA SER A 58 4.14 -9.63 0.68
C SER A 58 5.02 -10.24 1.77
N ASP A 59 4.85 -9.78 3.01
CA ASP A 59 5.40 -10.49 4.16
C ASP A 59 4.67 -11.83 4.39
N ARG A 60 5.10 -12.59 5.42
CA ARG A 60 4.47 -13.88 5.79
C ARG A 60 3.31 -13.71 6.77
N GLY A 61 2.62 -12.56 6.76
CA GLY A 61 1.44 -12.33 7.60
C GLY A 61 0.35 -13.36 7.33
N SER A 62 -0.38 -13.76 8.39
CA SER A 62 -1.44 -14.77 8.28
C SER A 62 -2.56 -14.36 7.31
N GLN A 63 -2.77 -13.05 7.14
CA GLN A 63 -3.73 -12.48 6.19
C GLN A 63 -3.34 -12.81 4.74
N TYR A 64 -2.05 -12.73 4.39
CA TYR A 64 -1.52 -13.06 3.06
C TYR A 64 -1.43 -14.57 2.79
N CYS A 65 -1.44 -15.37 3.85
CA CYS A 65 -1.49 -16.84 3.77
C CYS A 65 -2.93 -17.39 3.75
N SER A 66 -3.96 -16.54 3.90
CA SER A 66 -5.36 -16.97 3.95
C SER A 66 -5.84 -17.58 2.63
N ASN A 67 -6.85 -18.46 2.71
CA ASN A 67 -7.48 -19.03 1.52
C ASN A 67 -8.06 -17.94 0.62
N ASP A 68 -8.79 -16.98 1.18
CA ASP A 68 -9.36 -15.85 0.44
C ASP A 68 -8.31 -15.10 -0.40
N TYR A 69 -7.12 -14.87 0.17
CA TYR A 69 -6.04 -14.19 -0.55
C TYR A 69 -5.44 -15.09 -1.64
N ARG A 70 -5.20 -16.36 -1.34
CA ARG A 70 -4.67 -17.33 -2.32
C ARG A 70 -5.63 -17.56 -3.49
N ASP A 71 -6.94 -17.61 -3.21
CA ASP A 71 -7.98 -17.75 -4.22
C ASP A 71 -8.01 -16.50 -5.13
N LEU A 72 -7.84 -15.30 -4.55
CA LEU A 72 -7.76 -14.06 -5.30
C LEU A 72 -6.51 -14.02 -6.21
N ILE A 73 -5.35 -14.44 -5.69
CA ILE A 73 -4.10 -14.58 -6.47
C ILE A 73 -4.31 -15.53 -7.66
N GLN A 74 -4.89 -16.72 -7.43
CA GLN A 74 -5.13 -17.71 -8.48
C GLN A 74 -6.15 -17.21 -9.51
N LYS A 75 -7.26 -16.62 -9.06
CA LYS A 75 -8.33 -16.07 -9.91
C LYS A 75 -7.80 -15.05 -10.92
N HIS A 76 -6.84 -14.22 -10.50
CA HIS A 76 -6.25 -13.18 -11.34
C HIS A 76 -4.89 -13.58 -11.96
N ARG A 77 -4.52 -14.87 -11.91
CA ARG A 77 -3.27 -15.40 -12.49
C ARG A 77 -2.02 -14.64 -12.04
N LEU A 78 -2.00 -14.28 -10.76
CA LEU A 78 -0.89 -13.57 -10.12
C LEU A 78 0.11 -14.57 -9.56
N THR A 79 1.38 -14.18 -9.50
CA THR A 79 2.42 -14.97 -8.83
C THR A 79 2.65 -14.41 -7.44
N GLN A 80 2.28 -15.16 -6.40
CA GLN A 80 2.57 -14.76 -5.02
C GLN A 80 4.05 -14.98 -4.70
N SER A 81 4.72 -13.93 -4.25
CA SER A 81 6.06 -13.96 -3.66
C SER A 81 5.96 -13.54 -2.19
N MET A 82 6.69 -14.23 -1.31
CA MET A 82 6.74 -13.88 0.10
C MET A 82 8.17 -13.87 0.61
N ASN A 83 8.45 -12.96 1.56
CA ASN A 83 9.77 -12.85 2.19
C ASN A 83 10.36 -14.20 2.59
N ARG A 84 11.65 -14.41 2.29
CA ARG A 84 12.43 -15.47 2.92
C ARG A 84 12.76 -15.05 4.36
N LYS A 85 12.90 -16.01 5.28
CA LYS A 85 13.41 -15.71 6.63
C LYS A 85 14.75 -14.97 6.48
N GLY A 86 14.84 -13.76 7.04
CA GLY A 86 16.08 -12.98 7.10
C GLY A 86 16.35 -12.00 5.95
N ASN A 87 15.42 -11.79 4.99
CA ASN A 87 15.58 -10.78 3.94
C ASN A 87 14.68 -9.55 4.20
N CYS A 88 15.25 -8.47 4.74
CA CYS A 88 14.53 -7.23 5.04
C CYS A 88 14.34 -6.32 3.81
N TRP A 89 15.15 -6.51 2.76
CA TRP A 89 15.17 -5.62 1.60
C TRP A 89 13.91 -5.67 0.75
N ASP A 90 13.28 -6.85 0.70
CA ASP A 90 12.12 -7.14 -0.15
C ASP A 90 10.88 -6.31 0.27
N ASN A 91 10.78 -5.88 1.53
CA ASN A 91 9.69 -5.04 2.05
C ASN A 91 10.09 -3.57 2.29
N ALA A 92 11.33 -3.19 1.99
CA ALA A 92 11.88 -1.87 2.31
C ALA A 92 11.08 -0.71 1.70
N CYS A 93 10.47 -0.92 0.54
CA CYS A 93 9.66 0.10 -0.14
C CYS A 93 8.37 0.41 0.62
N ALA A 94 7.69 -0.63 1.12
CA ALA A 94 6.48 -0.46 1.93
C ALA A 94 6.83 0.14 3.31
N GLU A 95 7.94 -0.28 3.92
CA GLU A 95 8.42 0.28 5.18
C GLU A 95 8.76 1.77 5.05
N SER A 96 9.46 2.15 3.98
CA SER A 96 9.78 3.55 3.68
C SER A 96 8.52 4.40 3.46
N PHE A 97 7.52 3.85 2.77
CA PHE A 97 6.22 4.49 2.63
C PHE A 97 5.54 4.70 3.99
N PHE A 98 5.44 3.67 4.82
CA PHE A 98 4.78 3.77 6.12
C PHE A 98 5.49 4.74 7.07
N HIS A 99 6.82 4.80 7.01
CA HIS A 99 7.58 5.81 7.74
C HIS A 99 7.23 7.21 7.26
N SER A 100 7.26 7.45 5.94
CA SER A 100 6.95 8.75 5.34
C SER A 100 5.53 9.20 5.70
N LEU A 101 4.53 8.33 5.55
CA LEU A 101 3.14 8.61 5.97
C LEU A 101 3.06 9.06 7.43
N LYS A 102 3.72 8.34 8.34
CA LYS A 102 3.65 8.65 9.77
C LYS A 102 4.33 9.98 10.10
N VAL A 103 5.48 10.26 9.51
CA VAL A 103 6.22 11.50 9.75
C VAL A 103 5.53 12.69 9.10
N GLU A 104 5.19 12.58 7.82
CA GLU A 104 4.73 13.70 7.00
C GLU A 104 3.26 14.05 7.26
N ALA A 105 2.40 13.08 7.59
CA ALA A 105 0.96 13.30 7.73
C ALA A 105 0.40 13.15 9.16
N LEU A 106 1.11 12.49 10.08
CA LEU A 106 0.52 12.06 11.36
C LEU A 106 1.30 12.49 12.61
N GLN A 107 2.62 12.74 12.53
CA GLN A 107 3.47 12.87 13.72
C GLN A 107 3.14 14.10 14.56
N ASP A 108 2.89 15.23 13.91
CA ASP A 108 2.67 16.52 14.57
C ASP A 108 1.17 16.88 14.71
N GLU A 109 0.28 15.96 14.33
CA GLU A 109 -1.17 16.12 14.43
C GLU A 109 -1.70 15.67 15.80
N PRO A 110 -2.78 16.29 16.32
CA PRO A 110 -3.45 15.80 17.50
C PRO A 110 -4.03 14.39 17.27
N ILE A 111 -4.28 13.66 18.36
CA ILE A 111 -4.88 12.33 18.28
C ILE A 111 -6.24 12.43 17.58
N MET A 112 -6.32 11.86 16.38
CA MET A 112 -7.53 11.81 15.58
C MET A 112 -8.44 10.65 15.99
N ASP A 113 -9.74 10.78 15.77
CA ASP A 113 -10.65 9.63 15.68
C ASP A 113 -10.41 8.84 14.38
N ARG A 114 -11.10 7.70 14.21
CA ARG A 114 -10.89 6.86 13.03
C ARG A 114 -11.38 7.49 11.73
N GLU A 115 -12.36 8.39 11.76
CA GLU A 115 -12.87 9.02 10.55
C GLU A 115 -11.87 10.05 10.03
N ASN A 116 -11.38 10.91 10.92
CA ASN A 116 -10.34 11.90 10.62
C ASN A 116 -9.04 11.21 10.19
N MET A 117 -8.63 10.12 10.87
CA MET A 117 -7.47 9.32 10.46
C MET A 117 -7.65 8.73 9.05
N ARG A 118 -8.84 8.23 8.70
CA ARG A 118 -9.12 7.74 7.34
C ARG A 118 -8.98 8.85 6.30
N ARG A 119 -9.51 10.04 6.59
CA ARG A 119 -9.40 11.19 5.69
C ARG A 119 -7.94 11.61 5.49
N ALA A 120 -7.17 11.71 6.57
CA ALA A 120 -5.76 12.06 6.51
C ALA A 120 -4.95 11.05 5.67
N VAL A 121 -5.17 9.75 5.87
CA VAL A 121 -4.51 8.70 5.07
C VAL A 121 -4.93 8.75 3.59
N PHE A 122 -6.23 8.95 3.31
CA PHE A 122 -6.73 9.10 1.95
C PHE A 122 -6.06 10.29 1.25
N GLU A 123 -6.07 11.45 1.90
CA GLU A 123 -5.51 12.70 1.36
C GLU A 123 -4.01 12.55 1.11
N TYR A 124 -3.27 12.00 2.09
CA TYR A 124 -1.85 11.74 1.92
C TYR A 124 -1.58 10.82 0.72
N ILE A 125 -2.33 9.73 0.55
CA ILE A 125 -2.07 8.79 -0.56
C ILE A 125 -2.44 9.40 -1.92
N GLU A 126 -3.67 9.91 -2.05
CA GLU A 126 -4.28 10.27 -3.34
C GLU A 126 -3.97 11.69 -3.80
N VAL A 127 -3.67 12.60 -2.88
CA VAL A 127 -3.46 14.02 -3.18
C VAL A 127 -1.99 14.40 -3.06
N ASP A 128 -1.27 13.88 -2.06
CA ASP A 128 0.11 14.25 -1.80
C ASP A 128 1.10 13.22 -2.37
N TYR A 129 1.21 12.04 -1.75
CA TYR A 129 2.18 11.00 -2.08
C TYR A 129 2.27 10.67 -3.57
N ASN A 130 1.14 10.33 -4.21
CA ASN A 130 1.15 9.92 -5.63
C ASN A 130 1.39 11.11 -6.59
N LYS A 131 0.95 12.32 -6.24
CA LYS A 131 0.91 13.46 -7.18
C LYS A 131 2.06 14.45 -7.01
N THR A 132 2.51 14.68 -5.79
CA THR A 132 3.46 15.76 -5.46
C THR A 132 4.79 15.21 -4.92
N ARG A 133 4.75 14.14 -4.11
CA ARG A 133 5.91 13.68 -3.34
C ARG A 133 7.00 13.14 -4.26
N ARG A 134 8.22 13.65 -4.11
CA ARG A 134 9.36 13.27 -4.96
C ARG A 134 10.08 12.04 -4.43
N HIS A 135 10.46 11.13 -5.34
CA HIS A 135 11.19 9.91 -5.00
C HIS A 135 12.55 9.88 -5.73
N SER A 136 13.63 9.70 -4.97
CA SER A 136 15.00 9.63 -5.53
C SER A 136 15.16 8.47 -6.51
N ALA A 137 14.51 7.33 -6.24
CA ALA A 137 14.54 6.14 -7.08
C ALA A 137 13.97 6.32 -8.50
N ILE A 138 13.18 7.37 -8.73
CA ILE A 138 12.53 7.67 -10.03
C ILE A 138 12.95 9.04 -10.58
N GLY A 139 14.12 9.55 -10.16
CA GLY A 139 14.67 10.80 -10.67
C GLY A 139 14.08 12.07 -10.04
N TYR A 140 13.69 12.00 -8.76
CA TYR A 140 13.18 13.13 -7.98
C TYR A 140 11.91 13.78 -8.55
N ILE A 141 11.04 12.98 -9.15
CA ILE A 141 9.68 13.38 -9.55
C ILE A 141 8.65 12.57 -8.77
N SER A 142 7.38 12.97 -8.87
CA SER A 142 6.28 12.22 -8.25
C SER A 142 5.92 10.97 -9.04
N PRO A 143 5.32 9.95 -8.39
CA PRO A 143 4.89 8.73 -9.05
C PRO A 143 4.01 8.99 -10.28
N GLU A 144 3.02 9.89 -10.17
CA GLU A 144 2.14 10.26 -11.29
C GLU A 144 2.92 10.90 -12.44
N ASN A 145 3.82 11.87 -12.14
CA ASN A 145 4.65 12.48 -13.17
C ASN A 145 5.62 11.49 -13.83
N PHE A 146 6.09 10.49 -13.08
CA PHE A 146 6.91 9.42 -13.63
C PHE A 146 6.11 8.54 -14.59
N GLU A 147 4.89 8.14 -14.21
CA GLU A 147 4.01 7.38 -15.09
C GLU A 147 3.67 8.17 -16.37
N LEU A 148 3.32 9.45 -16.25
CA LEU A 148 3.03 10.32 -17.40
C LEU A 148 4.22 10.43 -18.36
N LYS A 149 5.44 10.51 -17.85
CA LYS A 149 6.66 10.58 -18.68
C LYS A 149 6.99 9.27 -19.39
N ASN A 150 6.61 8.13 -18.84
CA ASN A 150 6.95 6.81 -19.35
C ASN A 150 5.79 6.11 -20.08
N SER A 151 4.62 6.74 -20.15
CA SER A 151 3.43 6.22 -20.86
C SER A 151 3.45 6.52 -22.37
N ALA A 152 4.65 6.54 -22.98
CA ALA A 152 4.86 6.77 -24.41
C ALA A 152 4.73 5.48 -25.24
#